data_AF-A0A1H5TFK5-F1
#
_entry.id   AF-A0A1H5TFK5-F1
#
_cell.length_a   1.000
_cell.length_b   1.000
_cell.length_c   1.000
_cell.angle_alpha   90.00
_cell.angle_beta   90.00
_cell.angle_gamma   90.00
#
_symmetry.space_group_name_H-M   'P 1'
#
loop_
_entity.id
_entity.type
_entity.pdbx_description
1 polymer ?
#
loop_
_entity_poly.entity_id
_entity_poly.type
_entity_poly.pdbx_seq_one_letter_code
_entity_poly.pdbx_strand_id
1 'polypeptide(L)'
;MKKAAILLTALALTGCQTEDIQDILNGETTVFTVAGAEFDGTGVMTAGYYSLEHIVTNTDTTLPEDMPQVGKEALTAAGVEVTSGKICGSLDTSGDVCFTEGDNTSCLPDDISMLGLEMYKISLTDVEAAAEAGFYPKIAADIGGAYIDLGSSIETVNCADLI
;
A
#
# COMPACT_ATOMS: atom_id res chain seq x y z
N MET A 1 16.61 -31.21 -19.42
CA MET A 1 15.36 -30.81 -18.71
C MET A 1 15.38 -31.32 -17.27
N LYS A 2 16.06 -30.66 -16.33
CA LYS A 2 16.04 -30.97 -14.86
C LYS A 2 16.54 -29.79 -14.01
N LYS A 3 16.08 -28.55 -14.25
CA LYS A 3 16.49 -27.39 -13.42
C LYS A 3 15.36 -26.42 -13.01
N ALA A 4 14.11 -26.67 -13.41
CA ALA A 4 12.99 -25.74 -13.14
C ALA A 4 12.25 -26.00 -11.81
N ALA A 5 12.56 -27.08 -11.09
CA ALA A 5 11.72 -27.54 -9.97
C ALA A 5 12.09 -26.94 -8.59
N ILE A 6 13.13 -26.12 -8.48
CA ILE A 6 13.66 -25.67 -7.17
C ILE A 6 13.24 -24.23 -6.82
N LEU A 7 12.77 -23.42 -7.78
CA LEU A 7 12.26 -22.07 -7.46
C LEU A 7 10.82 -22.05 -6.94
N LEU A 8 9.96 -23.01 -7.31
CA LEU A 8 8.55 -22.99 -6.90
C LEU A 8 8.31 -23.32 -5.43
N THR A 9 9.26 -23.98 -4.73
CA THR A 9 9.09 -24.34 -3.32
C THR A 9 9.42 -23.22 -2.34
N ALA A 10 10.05 -22.13 -2.80
CA ALA A 10 10.31 -20.94 -1.97
C ALA A 10 9.16 -19.91 -2.01
N LEU A 11 8.32 -19.95 -3.05
CA LEU A 11 7.19 -19.02 -3.26
C LEU A 11 5.93 -19.40 -2.48
N ALA A 12 5.88 -20.59 -1.88
CA ALA A 12 4.75 -21.04 -1.07
C ALA A 12 4.82 -20.56 0.40
N LEU A 13 5.87 -19.83 0.79
CA LEU A 13 6.10 -19.38 2.18
C LEU A 13 5.74 -17.91 2.42
N THR A 14 5.33 -17.16 1.40
CA THR A 14 5.01 -15.73 1.49
C THR A 14 3.64 -15.54 0.87
N GLY A 15 2.74 -14.79 1.51
CA GLY A 15 1.33 -14.60 1.12
C GLY A 15 1.08 -13.88 -0.22
N CYS A 16 1.91 -14.09 -1.24
CA CYS A 16 1.71 -13.58 -2.59
C CYS A 16 0.48 -14.23 -3.23
N GLN A 17 -0.41 -13.39 -3.76
CA GLN A 17 -1.53 -13.86 -4.56
C GLN A 17 -1.00 -14.40 -5.91
N THR A 18 -1.82 -15.19 -6.61
CA THR A 18 -1.40 -15.77 -7.90
C THR A 18 -1.07 -14.69 -8.95
N GLU A 19 -1.75 -13.54 -8.86
CA GLU A 19 -1.52 -12.38 -9.73
C GLU A 19 -0.16 -11.72 -9.43
N ASP A 20 0.18 -11.58 -8.15
CA ASP A 20 1.47 -11.04 -7.70
C ASP A 20 2.65 -11.89 -8.22
N ILE A 21 2.49 -13.22 -8.23
CA ILE A 21 3.50 -14.13 -8.80
C ILE A 21 3.63 -13.94 -10.31
N GLN A 22 2.52 -13.75 -11.02
CA GLN A 22 2.55 -13.51 -12.47
C GLN A 22 3.24 -12.19 -12.81
N ASP A 23 2.94 -11.13 -12.05
CA ASP A 23 3.58 -9.83 -12.20
C ASP A 23 5.10 -9.94 -11.99
N ILE A 24 5.53 -10.61 -10.91
CA ILE A 24 6.97 -10.84 -10.67
C ILE A 24 7.63 -11.59 -11.82
N LEU A 25 6.98 -12.65 -12.33
CA LEU A 25 7.50 -13.41 -13.47
C LEU A 25 7.60 -12.57 -14.75
N ASN A 26 6.78 -11.53 -14.87
CA ASN A 26 6.83 -10.55 -15.96
C ASN A 26 7.80 -9.40 -15.71
N GLY A 27 8.48 -9.38 -14.55
CA GLY A 27 9.40 -8.31 -14.19
C GLY A 27 8.72 -7.07 -13.60
N GLU A 28 7.48 -7.20 -13.13
CA GLU A 28 6.66 -6.11 -12.62
C GLU A 28 6.31 -6.30 -11.14
N THR A 29 5.94 -5.22 -10.47
CA THR A 29 5.31 -5.25 -9.15
C THR A 29 4.34 -4.09 -8.99
N THR A 30 3.48 -4.19 -7.98
CA THR A 30 2.56 -3.13 -7.61
C THR A 30 3.14 -2.32 -6.46
N VAL A 31 3.12 -1.00 -6.59
CA VAL A 31 3.37 -0.06 -5.50
C VAL A 31 2.12 0.76 -5.21
N PHE A 32 1.98 1.27 -3.99
CA PHE A 32 0.79 1.99 -3.57
C PHE A 32 1.12 3.25 -2.75
N THR A 33 0.14 4.15 -2.70
CA THR A 33 0.07 5.31 -1.81
C THR A 33 -1.35 5.40 -1.25
N VAL A 34 -1.51 5.97 -0.06
CA VAL A 34 -2.82 6.19 0.56
C VAL A 34 -3.49 7.41 -0.08
N ALA A 35 -4.74 7.23 -0.49
CA ALA A 35 -5.57 8.23 -1.17
C ALA A 35 -6.58 8.89 -0.21
N GLY A 36 -7.05 8.12 0.77
CA GLY A 36 -8.09 8.52 1.71
C GLY A 36 -8.38 7.38 2.69
N ALA A 37 -9.35 7.60 3.57
CA ALA A 37 -9.70 6.65 4.60
C ALA A 37 -11.20 6.70 4.94
N GLU A 38 -11.75 5.55 5.31
CA GLU A 38 -13.03 5.47 6.00
C GLU A 38 -12.82 5.76 7.48
N PHE A 39 -13.53 6.79 7.95
CA PHE A 39 -13.51 7.27 9.31
C PHE A 39 -14.79 6.85 10.02
N ASP A 40 -14.67 6.27 11.22
CA ASP A 40 -15.80 5.74 11.97
C ASP A 40 -16.67 6.82 12.63
N GLY A 41 -16.20 8.07 12.59
CA GLY A 41 -16.90 9.22 13.14
C GLY A 41 -16.58 9.48 14.60
N THR A 42 -16.73 10.74 14.99
CA THR A 42 -16.57 11.25 16.35
C THR A 42 -17.72 12.19 16.68
N GLY A 43 -17.73 12.76 17.88
CA GLY A 43 -18.69 13.82 18.23
C GLY A 43 -18.54 15.11 17.41
N VAL A 44 -17.46 15.26 16.62
CA VAL A 44 -17.14 16.46 15.81
C VAL A 44 -17.23 16.23 14.30
N MET A 45 -16.95 15.01 13.83
CA MET A 45 -17.02 14.64 12.42
C MET A 45 -17.86 13.36 12.25
N THR A 46 -18.78 13.34 11.29
CA THR A 46 -19.59 12.14 11.02
C THR A 46 -18.76 11.01 10.41
N ALA A 47 -19.23 9.78 10.55
CA ALA A 47 -18.65 8.64 9.84
C ALA A 47 -18.73 8.83 8.31
N GLY A 48 -17.71 8.37 7.59
CA GLY A 48 -17.67 8.41 6.13
C GLY A 48 -16.25 8.32 5.57
N TYR A 49 -16.16 8.26 4.24
CA TYR A 49 -14.89 8.27 3.52
C TYR A 49 -14.41 9.70 3.26
N TYR A 50 -13.17 10.01 3.66
CA TYR A 50 -12.60 11.34 3.58
C TYR A 50 -11.15 11.31 3.09
N SER A 51 -10.66 12.45 2.60
CA SER A 51 -9.22 12.64 2.45
C SER A 51 -8.56 12.70 3.82
N LEU A 52 -7.31 12.23 3.87
CA LEU A 52 -6.51 12.23 5.11
C LEU A 52 -6.34 13.64 5.70
N GLU A 53 -6.10 14.64 4.84
CA GLU A 53 -6.03 16.06 5.25
C GLU A 53 -7.34 16.53 5.91
N HIS A 54 -8.49 16.09 5.39
CA HIS A 54 -9.78 16.47 5.96
C HIS A 54 -9.98 15.87 7.35
N ILE A 55 -9.56 14.63 7.57
CA ILE A 55 -9.59 13.98 8.88
C ILE A 55 -8.73 14.78 9.86
N VAL A 56 -7.43 14.93 9.58
CA VAL A 56 -6.47 15.62 10.47
C VAL A 56 -6.87 17.07 10.77
N THR A 57 -7.49 17.77 9.82
CA THR A 57 -7.91 19.16 10.03
C THR A 57 -9.15 19.31 10.91
N ASN A 58 -10.04 18.31 10.91
CA ASN A 58 -11.35 18.39 11.58
C ASN A 58 -11.44 17.51 12.84
N THR A 59 -10.38 16.76 13.15
CA THR A 59 -10.27 15.90 14.32
C THR A 59 -8.91 16.13 15.02
N ASP A 60 -8.74 15.55 16.21
CA ASP A 60 -7.43 15.47 16.89
C ASP A 60 -6.62 14.22 16.44
N THR A 61 -7.01 13.61 15.31
CA THR A 61 -6.41 12.37 14.81
C THR A 61 -5.01 12.67 14.26
N THR A 62 -4.00 11.92 14.72
CA THR A 62 -2.64 12.00 14.20
C THR A 62 -2.38 10.79 13.31
N LEU A 63 -1.95 11.05 12.08
CA LEU A 63 -1.58 9.99 11.14
C LEU A 63 -0.09 9.66 11.28
N PRO A 64 0.32 8.40 11.07
CA PRO A 64 1.73 8.01 11.04
C PRO A 64 2.54 8.81 10.01
N GLU A 65 3.71 9.30 10.39
CA GLU A 65 4.60 10.07 9.50
C GLU A 65 5.10 9.25 8.31
N ASP A 66 5.30 7.94 8.52
CA ASP A 66 5.80 6.99 7.51
C ASP A 66 4.70 6.48 6.56
N MET A 67 3.46 6.96 6.69
CA MET A 67 2.38 6.53 5.80
C MET A 67 2.58 7.12 4.39
N PRO A 68 2.53 6.31 3.31
CA PRO A 68 2.76 6.80 1.95
C PRO A 68 1.62 7.72 1.53
N GLN A 69 1.93 9.00 1.31
CA GLN A 69 0.98 10.05 0.95
C GLN A 69 1.55 10.95 -0.15
N VAL A 70 1.78 10.38 -1.33
CA VAL A 70 2.38 11.08 -2.47
C VAL A 70 1.54 10.92 -3.73
N GLY A 71 1.60 11.92 -4.62
CA GLY A 71 0.93 11.84 -5.92
C GLY A 71 1.73 11.02 -6.94
N LYS A 72 1.04 10.51 -7.98
CA LYS A 72 1.66 9.77 -9.10
C LYS A 72 2.86 10.50 -9.72
N GLU A 73 2.83 11.83 -9.75
CA GLU A 73 3.90 12.67 -10.25
C GLU A 73 5.26 12.41 -9.58
N ALA A 74 5.28 11.93 -8.32
CA ALA A 74 6.51 11.56 -7.63
C ALA A 74 7.21 10.35 -8.29
N LEU A 75 6.46 9.37 -8.82
CA LEU A 75 7.04 8.28 -9.63
C LEU A 75 7.69 8.83 -10.90
N THR A 76 7.02 9.74 -11.59
CA THR A 76 7.55 10.35 -12.82
C THR A 76 8.81 11.18 -12.53
N ALA A 77 8.82 11.93 -11.43
CA ALA A 77 9.99 12.71 -11.00
C ALA A 77 11.18 11.81 -10.62
N ALA A 78 10.91 10.63 -10.06
CA ALA A 78 11.91 9.61 -9.75
C ALA A 78 12.38 8.81 -10.98
N GLY A 79 11.82 9.07 -12.17
CA GLY A 79 12.14 8.35 -13.40
C GLY A 79 11.55 6.95 -13.47
N VAL A 80 10.54 6.65 -12.64
CA VAL A 80 9.85 5.37 -12.61
C VAL A 80 8.71 5.37 -13.63
N GLU A 81 8.74 4.40 -14.55
CA GLU A 81 7.69 4.23 -15.54
C GLU A 81 6.55 3.35 -15.00
N VAL A 82 5.33 3.86 -15.14
CA VAL A 82 4.11 3.14 -14.78
C VAL A 82 3.70 2.26 -15.96
N THR A 83 3.73 0.94 -15.79
CA THR A 83 3.48 -0.04 -16.86
C THR A 83 1.99 -0.32 -17.08
N SER A 84 1.17 -0.12 -16.03
CA SER A 84 -0.30 -0.23 -16.11
C SER A 84 -0.97 0.99 -15.49
N GLY A 85 -2.15 1.36 -16.01
CA GLY A 85 -2.94 2.49 -15.49
C GLY A 85 -3.25 2.38 -14.00
N LYS A 86 -3.79 3.46 -13.43
CA LYS A 86 -4.15 3.52 -12.00
C LYS A 86 -5.09 2.36 -11.64
N ILE A 87 -4.73 1.62 -10.61
CA ILE A 87 -5.55 0.61 -9.94
C ILE A 87 -5.94 1.19 -8.58
N CYS A 88 -7.11 0.83 -8.06
CA CYS A 88 -7.52 1.23 -6.72
C CYS A 88 -7.56 0.01 -5.80
N GLY A 89 -7.13 0.22 -4.56
CA GLY A 89 -7.13 -0.81 -3.52
C GLY A 89 -7.80 -0.33 -2.25
N SER A 90 -8.24 -1.26 -1.43
CA SER A 90 -8.66 -1.01 -0.06
C SER A 90 -7.85 -1.88 0.89
N LEU A 91 -7.51 -1.32 2.05
CA LEU A 91 -6.89 -2.03 3.15
C LEU A 91 -7.82 -1.93 4.36
N ASP A 92 -8.33 -3.06 4.82
CA ASP A 92 -9.07 -3.14 6.07
C ASP A 92 -8.12 -2.90 7.25
N THR A 93 -8.46 -1.94 8.11
CA THR A 93 -7.67 -1.54 9.28
C THR A 93 -8.35 -1.92 10.59
N SER A 94 -9.26 -2.89 10.58
CA SER A 94 -9.93 -3.47 11.76
C SER A 94 -8.98 -4.17 12.78
N GLY A 95 -7.66 -3.97 12.65
CA GLY A 95 -6.61 -4.41 13.57
C GLY A 95 -5.42 -3.44 13.53
N ASP A 96 -4.38 -3.70 14.33
CA ASP A 96 -3.22 -2.81 14.43
C ASP A 96 -2.43 -2.79 13.10
N VAL A 97 -2.69 -1.80 12.25
CA VAL A 97 -1.90 -1.53 11.04
C VAL A 97 -0.84 -0.50 11.40
N CYS A 98 0.40 -0.97 11.51
CA CYS A 98 1.55 -0.15 11.87
C CYS A 98 2.55 -0.08 10.73
N PHE A 99 3.06 1.12 10.46
CA PHE A 99 4.01 1.33 9.36
C PHE A 99 5.46 1.00 9.72
N THR A 100 5.74 0.85 11.02
CA THR A 100 7.04 0.47 11.57
C THR A 100 6.86 -0.62 12.63
N GLU A 101 7.57 -1.75 12.48
CA GLU A 101 7.47 -2.88 13.40
C GLU A 101 7.93 -2.49 14.83
N GLY A 102 7.09 -2.75 15.82
CA GLY A 102 7.40 -2.49 17.23
C GLY A 102 7.28 -1.02 17.65
N ASP A 103 6.81 -0.14 16.76
CA ASP A 103 6.55 1.27 17.07
C ASP A 103 5.05 1.59 17.04
N ASN A 104 4.44 1.69 18.22
CA ASN A 104 3.02 2.01 18.38
C ASN A 104 2.65 3.42 17.90
N THR A 105 3.62 4.31 17.70
CA THR A 105 3.37 5.66 17.16
C THR A 105 3.26 5.67 15.63
N SER A 106 3.68 4.57 14.99
CA SER A 106 3.53 4.35 13.55
C SER A 106 2.20 3.66 13.18
N CYS A 107 1.35 3.38 14.16
CA CYS A 107 0.08 2.69 13.95
C CYS A 107 -1.03 3.65 13.56
N LEU A 108 -1.92 3.18 12.69
CA LEU A 108 -3.15 3.89 12.40
C LEU A 108 -4.01 3.99 13.66
N PRO A 109 -4.71 5.12 13.83
CA PRO A 109 -5.64 5.30 14.94
C PRO A 109 -6.91 4.46 14.73
N ASP A 110 -7.51 4.01 15.84
CA ASP A 110 -8.68 3.12 15.85
C ASP A 110 -9.95 3.71 15.20
N ASP A 111 -9.97 5.02 14.95
CA ASP A 111 -11.08 5.72 14.29
C ASP A 111 -11.01 5.63 12.75
N ILE A 112 -9.97 4.98 12.22
CA ILE A 112 -9.84 4.63 10.80
C ILE A 112 -10.08 3.13 10.65
N SER A 113 -11.13 2.77 9.90
CA SER A 113 -11.54 1.37 9.67
C SER A 113 -11.15 0.83 8.30
N MET A 114 -10.83 1.71 7.35
CA MET A 114 -10.32 1.33 6.03
C MET A 114 -9.44 2.42 5.41
N LEU A 115 -8.37 2.02 4.71
CA LEU A 115 -7.60 2.92 3.84
C LEU A 115 -7.91 2.66 2.37
N GLY A 116 -8.21 3.71 1.62
CA GLY A 116 -8.24 3.68 0.17
C GLY A 116 -6.87 3.96 -0.41
N LEU A 117 -6.47 3.17 -1.40
CA LEU A 117 -5.13 3.16 -1.97
C LEU A 117 -5.18 3.49 -3.47
N GLU A 118 -4.25 4.34 -3.92
CA GLU A 118 -3.90 4.40 -5.34
C GLU A 118 -2.71 3.48 -5.59
N MET A 119 -2.86 2.57 -6.54
CA MET A 119 -1.89 1.54 -6.88
C MET A 119 -1.42 1.66 -8.32
N TYR A 120 -0.13 1.39 -8.54
CA TYR A 120 0.52 1.49 -9.83
C TYR A 120 1.42 0.28 -10.07
N LYS A 121 1.34 -0.32 -11.25
CA LYS A 121 2.33 -1.33 -11.67
C LYS A 121 3.57 -0.65 -12.23
N ILE A 122 4.73 -1.11 -11.78
CA ILE A 122 6.05 -0.61 -12.16
C ILE A 122 6.99 -1.79 -12.44
N SER A 123 8.14 -1.52 -13.05
CA SER A 123 9.21 -2.51 -13.16
C SER A 123 9.77 -2.89 -11.78
N LEU A 124 10.11 -4.17 -11.58
CA LEU A 124 10.85 -4.63 -10.39
C LEU A 124 12.19 -3.91 -10.20
N THR A 125 12.79 -3.40 -11.26
CA THR A 125 14.04 -2.64 -11.19
C THR A 125 13.87 -1.25 -10.56
N ASP A 126 12.64 -0.77 -10.49
CA ASP A 126 12.33 0.62 -10.13
C ASP A 126 11.74 0.73 -8.71
N VAL A 127 11.66 -0.39 -7.98
CA VAL A 127 11.04 -0.46 -6.66
C VAL A 127 11.77 0.39 -5.63
N GLU A 128 13.10 0.38 -5.64
CA GLU A 128 13.91 1.21 -4.75
C GLU A 128 13.66 2.70 -5.01
N ALA A 129 13.65 3.12 -6.29
CA ALA A 129 13.35 4.49 -6.68
C ALA A 129 11.91 4.91 -6.33
N ALA A 130 10.94 3.99 -6.46
CA ALA A 130 9.56 4.24 -6.05
C ALA A 130 9.43 4.37 -4.53
N ALA A 131 10.15 3.55 -3.75
CA ALA A 131 10.20 3.62 -2.30
C ALA A 131 10.82 4.94 -1.82
N GLU A 132 11.94 5.37 -2.42
CA GLU A 132 12.54 6.68 -2.15
C GLU A 132 11.60 7.84 -2.54
N ALA A 133 10.72 7.63 -3.52
CA ALA A 133 9.68 8.59 -3.91
C ALA A 133 8.44 8.58 -2.99
N GLY A 134 8.42 7.72 -1.97
CA GLY A 134 7.33 7.63 -0.98
C GLY A 134 6.22 6.63 -1.30
N PHE A 135 6.42 5.72 -2.26
CA PHE A 135 5.48 4.63 -2.56
C PHE A 135 5.87 3.34 -1.88
N TYR A 136 4.89 2.56 -1.41
CA TYR A 136 5.17 1.30 -0.73
C TYR A 136 4.94 0.12 -1.68
N PRO A 137 5.84 -0.87 -1.75
CA PRO A 137 5.60 -2.07 -2.55
C PRO A 137 4.51 -2.93 -1.89
N LYS A 138 3.56 -3.41 -2.69
CA LYS A 138 2.53 -4.37 -2.24
C LYS A 138 3.17 -5.69 -1.80
N ILE A 139 4.23 -6.12 -2.48
CA ILE A 139 4.97 -7.34 -2.16
C ILE A 139 6.26 -6.96 -1.43
N ALA A 140 6.26 -7.08 -0.11
CA ALA A 140 7.45 -6.87 0.70
C ALA A 140 8.36 -8.10 0.62
N ALA A 141 9.19 -8.18 -0.42
CA ALA A 141 10.34 -9.08 -0.43
C ALA A 141 11.61 -8.28 -0.09
N ASP A 142 11.78 -7.94 1.19
CA ASP A 142 13.06 -7.52 1.79
C ASP A 142 13.88 -6.50 0.97
N ILE A 143 13.25 -5.38 0.56
CA ILE A 143 13.95 -4.23 0.00
C ILE A 143 13.99 -3.15 1.10
N GLY A 144 15.08 -3.11 1.88
CA GLY A 144 15.45 -1.92 2.64
C GLY A 144 14.91 -1.78 4.07
N GLY A 145 14.24 -2.79 4.65
CA GLY A 145 13.97 -2.83 6.10
C GLY A 145 12.68 -2.14 6.57
N ALA A 146 11.79 -1.72 5.68
CA ALA A 146 10.41 -1.37 6.03
C ALA A 146 9.50 -2.60 5.84
N TYR A 147 9.27 -3.33 6.92
CA TYR A 147 8.40 -4.50 6.93
C TYR A 147 6.98 -4.09 7.30
N ILE A 148 6.09 -4.09 6.31
CA ILE A 148 4.67 -4.30 6.58
C ILE A 148 4.15 -5.28 5.54
N ASP A 149 3.80 -6.50 5.97
CA ASP A 149 3.14 -7.49 5.13
C ASP A 149 1.67 -7.09 4.94
N LEU A 150 1.43 -6.04 4.14
CA LEU A 150 0.09 -5.58 3.77
C LEU A 150 -0.41 -6.24 2.48
N GLY A 151 0.47 -6.92 1.74
CA GLY A 151 0.16 -7.46 0.41
C GLY A 151 -1.00 -8.46 0.39
N SER A 152 -1.20 -9.19 1.49
CA SER A 152 -2.32 -10.11 1.66
C SER A 152 -3.60 -9.45 2.18
N SER A 153 -3.50 -8.25 2.74
CA SER A 153 -4.63 -7.47 3.30
C SER A 153 -5.17 -6.41 2.35
N ILE A 154 -4.45 -6.12 1.25
CA ILE A 154 -4.89 -5.19 0.21
C ILE A 154 -5.76 -5.90 -0.81
N GLU A 155 -7.01 -5.45 -0.92
CA GLU A 155 -7.96 -5.90 -1.95
C GLU A 155 -8.03 -4.90 -3.10
N THR A 156 -8.03 -5.39 -4.35
CA THR A 156 -8.27 -4.54 -5.52
C THR A 156 -9.76 -4.23 -5.64
N VAL A 157 -10.11 -2.95 -5.71
CA VAL A 157 -11.50 -2.46 -5.77
C VAL A 157 -11.73 -1.54 -6.96
N ASN A 158 -13.00 -1.24 -7.26
CA ASN A 158 -13.31 -0.21 -8.22
C ASN A 158 -12.98 1.16 -7.61
N CYS A 159 -12.28 2.02 -8.34
CA CYS A 159 -11.99 3.38 -7.88
C CYS A 159 -13.25 4.20 -7.56
N ALA A 160 -14.40 3.85 -8.14
CA ALA A 160 -15.69 4.48 -7.85
C ALA A 160 -16.24 4.12 -6.46
N ASP A 161 -15.75 3.05 -5.84
CA ASP A 161 -16.19 2.57 -4.53
C ASP A 161 -15.39 3.24 -3.39
N LEU A 162 -14.32 3.99 -3.71
CA LEU A 162 -13.48 4.75 -2.76
C LEU A 162 -13.89 6.24 -2.67
N ILE A 163 -15.18 6.57 -2.90
CA ILE A 163 -15.67 7.97 -3.00
C ILE A 163 -16.86 8.21 -2.07
#